data_AF-A0A7C6RKM6-F1
#
_entry.id   AF-A0A7C6RKM6-F1
#
_cell.length_a   1.000
_cell.length_b   1.000
_cell.length_c   1.000
_cell.angle_alpha   90.00
_cell.angle_beta   90.00
_cell.angle_gamma   90.00
#
_symmetry.space_group_name_H-M   'P 1'
#
loop_
_entity.id
_entity.type
_entity.pdbx_description
1 polymer ?
#
loop_
_entity_poly.entity_id
_entity_poly.type
_entity_poly.pdbx_seq_one_letter_code
_entity_poly.pdbx_strand_id
1 'polypeptide(L)' 'RQYARIVEHWVVAAGLDPSAYGTHSMRRTKATLIYKRTKNLRAVQLLLGHSKLESTVRYLGIEVDDALEISEQIEI' A
#
# COMPACT_ATOMS: atom_id res chain seq x y z
N ARG A 1 -7.99 -18.66 -1.44
CA ARG A 1 -9.15 -18.86 -2.34
C ARG A 1 -10.44 -18.24 -1.79
N GLN A 2 -10.80 -18.47 -0.52
CA GLN A 2 -12.02 -17.90 0.09
C GLN A 2 -12.04 -16.35 0.09
N TYR A 3 -10.98 -15.69 0.58
CA TYR A 3 -10.91 -14.22 0.58
C TYR A 3 -10.97 -13.58 -0.80
N ALA A 4 -10.46 -14.26 -1.83
CA ALA A 4 -10.51 -13.75 -3.20
C ALA A 4 -11.96 -13.65 -3.70
N ARG A 5 -12.79 -14.66 -3.42
CA ARG A 5 -14.22 -14.64 -3.79
C ARG A 5 -15.02 -13.58 -3.05
N ILE A 6 -14.69 -13.36 -1.77
CA ILE A 6 -15.32 -12.30 -0.98
C ILE A 6 -15.01 -10.93 -1.58
N VAL A 7 -13.73 -10.68 -1.88
CA VAL A 7 -13.30 -9.42 -2.51
C VAL A 7 -13.94 -9.26 -3.89
N GLU A 8 -13.93 -10.30 -4.73
CA GLU A 8 -14.58 -10.30 -6.04
C GLU A 8 -16.07 -9.93 -5.93
N HIS A 9 -16.81 -10.54 -4.99
CA HIS A 9 -18.21 -10.23 -4.77
C HIS A 9 -18.43 -8.75 -4.39
N TRP A 10 -17.61 -8.20 -3.48
CA TRP A 10 -17.69 -6.79 -3.10
C TRP A 10 -17.34 -5.84 -4.26
N VAL A 11 -16.34 -6.20 -5.07
CA VAL A 11 -15.93 -5.41 -6.23
C VAL A 11 -17.05 -5.37 -7.28
N VAL A 12 -17.68 -6.50 -7.58
CA VAL A 12 -18.85 -6.56 -8.47
C VAL A 12 -20.01 -5.74 -7.91
N ALA A 13 -20.30 -5.88 -6.61
CA ALA A 13 -21.38 -5.13 -5.96
C ALA A 13 -21.15 -3.60 -5.97
N ALA A 14 -19.89 -3.17 -6.00
CA ALA A 14 -19.50 -1.77 -6.14
C ALA A 14 -19.49 -1.28 -7.61
N GLY A 15 -19.80 -2.13 -8.59
CA GLY A 15 -19.79 -1.79 -10.01
C GLY A 15 -18.38 -1.65 -10.61
N LEU A 16 -17.37 -2.24 -9.97
CA LEU A 16 -15.97 -2.19 -10.40
C LEU A 16 -15.56 -3.47 -11.14
N ASP A 17 -14.49 -3.40 -11.93
CA ASP A 17 -13.94 -4.56 -12.66
C ASP A 17 -13.18 -5.53 -11.72
N PRO A 18 -13.66 -6.77 -11.51
CA PRO A 18 -12.98 -7.76 -10.68
C PRO A 18 -11.60 -8.18 -11.18
N SER A 19 -11.30 -7.97 -12.47
CA SER A 19 -9.97 -8.23 -13.03
C SER A 19 -8.92 -7.26 -12.51
N ALA A 20 -9.34 -6.02 -12.21
CA ALA A 20 -8.47 -4.96 -11.70
C ALA A 20 -8.31 -4.99 -10.17
N TYR A 21 -9.33 -5.46 -9.45
CA TYR A 21 -9.37 -5.41 -7.98
C TYR A 21 -9.42 -6.81 -7.36
N GLY A 22 -8.29 -7.22 -6.78
CA GLY A 22 -8.15 -8.48 -6.04
C GLY A 22 -7.45 -8.31 -4.70
N THR A 23 -7.23 -9.43 -3.99
CA THR A 23 -6.57 -9.45 -2.68
C THR A 23 -5.17 -8.81 -2.69
N HIS A 24 -4.44 -8.92 -3.80
CA HIS A 24 -3.13 -8.27 -3.96
C HIS A 24 -3.27 -6.74 -4.07
N SER A 25 -4.24 -6.24 -4.84
CA SER A 25 -4.52 -4.80 -4.96
C SER A 25 -4.92 -4.20 -3.61
N MET A 26 -5.72 -4.92 -2.82
CA MET A 26 -6.14 -4.52 -1.48
C MET A 26 -4.96 -4.47 -0.51
N ARG A 27 -4.07 -5.47 -0.55
CA ARG A 27 -2.83 -5.49 0.23
C ARG A 27 -1.96 -4.27 -0.08
N ARG A 28 -1.77 -3.94 -1.36
CA ARG A 28 -0.99 -2.78 -1.81
C ARG A 28 -1.62 -1.48 -1.32
N THR A 29 -2.93 -1.34 -1.47
CA THR A 29 -3.68 -0.14 -1.09
C THR A 29 -3.57 0.14 0.41
N LYS A 30 -3.79 -0.87 1.25
CA LYS A 30 -3.70 -0.70 2.71
C LYS A 30 -2.30 -0.27 3.15
N ALA A 31 -1.26 -0.91 2.63
CA ALA A 31 0.13 -0.55 2.95
C ALA A 31 0.47 0.89 2.51
N THR A 32 0.03 1.28 1.31
CA THR A 32 0.21 2.64 0.78
C THR A 32 -0.47 3.69 1.65
N LEU A 33 -1.72 3.45 2.09
CA LEU A 33 -2.45 4.37 2.95
C LEU A 33 -1.82 4.51 4.35
N ILE A 34 -1.25 3.44 4.90
CA ILE A 34 -0.53 3.49 6.18
C ILE A 34 0.74 4.33 6.02
N TYR A 35 1.51 4.10 4.95
CA TYR A 35 2.72 4.89 4.68
C TYR A 35 2.38 6.37 4.52
N LYS A 36 1.38 6.73 3.69
CA LYS A 36 0.99 8.13 3.49
C LYS A 36 0.61 8.86 4.79
N ARG A 37 -0.02 8.17 5.74
CA ARG A 37 -0.46 8.77 7.01
C ARG A 37 0.62 8.84 8.08
N THR A 38 1.53 7.88 8.10
CA THR A 38 2.49 7.72 9.21
C THR A 38 3.93 8.01 8.80
N LYS A 39 4.21 7.98 7.50
CA LYS A 39 5.54 7.97 6.89
C LYS A 39 6.50 6.93 7.52
N ASN A 40 5.96 5.91 8.23
CA ASN A 40 6.72 4.88 8.92
C ASN A 40 6.95 3.66 8.02
N LEU A 41 8.05 3.69 7.28
CA LEU A 41 8.39 2.65 6.32
C LEU A 41 8.67 1.29 6.99
N ARG A 42 9.26 1.29 8.19
CA ARG A 42 9.59 0.05 8.93
C ARG A 42 8.32 -0.67 9.40
N ALA A 43 7.31 0.05 9.87
CA ALA A 43 6.03 -0.54 10.23
C ALA A 43 5.36 -1.20 9.02
N VAL A 44 5.37 -0.54 7.86
CA VAL A 44 4.80 -1.10 6.64
C VAL A 44 5.57 -2.33 6.16
N GLN A 45 6.91 -2.32 6.26
CA GLN A 45 7.74 -3.49 5.96
C GLN A 45 7.32 -4.71 6.80
N LEU A 46 7.13 -4.53 8.12
CA LEU A 46 6.72 -5.60 9.03
C LEU A 46 5.32 -6.12 8.68
N LEU A 47 4.37 -5.23 8.40
CA LEU A 47 3.01 -5.60 7.99
C LEU A 47 2.99 -6.37 6.66
N LEU A 48 3.91 -6.06 5.75
CA LEU A 48 4.05 -6.76 4.48
C LEU A 48 4.91 -8.03 4.59
N GLY A 49 5.62 -8.26 5.70
CA GLY A 49 6.53 -9.40 5.86
C GLY A 49 7.70 -9.37 4.87
N HIS A 50 8.14 -8.19 4.43
CA HIS A 50 9.28 -8.08 3.53
C HIS A 50 10.60 -8.20 4.31
N SER A 51 11.47 -9.12 3.89
CA SER A 51 12.79 -9.32 4.50
C SER A 51 13.70 -8.10 4.31
N LYS A 52 13.56 -7.41 3.18
CA LYS A 52 14.37 -6.26 2.77
C LYS A 52 13.54 -4.98 2.74
N LEU A 53 14.15 -3.87 3.15
CA LEU A 53 13.51 -2.57 3.16
C LEU A 53 13.31 -2.05 1.73
N GLU A 54 14.27 -2.33 0.85
CA GLU A 54 14.26 -2.03 -0.57
C GLU A 54 13.05 -2.65 -1.29
N SER A 55 12.62 -3.84 -0.87
CA SER A 55 11.41 -4.48 -1.40
C SER A 55 10.16 -3.67 -1.06
N THR A 56 10.13 -3.02 0.11
CA THR A 56 9.00 -2.18 0.54
C THR A 56 9.00 -0.85 -0.20
N VAL A 57 10.18 -0.23 -0.36
CA VAL A 57 10.36 0.99 -1.19
C VAL A 57 9.84 0.75 -2.61
N ARG A 58 10.31 -0.31 -3.27
CA ARG A 58 9.88 -0.65 -4.64
C ARG A 58 8.40 -1.02 -4.72
N TYR A 59 7.87 -1.72 -3.72
CA TYR A 59 6.46 -2.13 -3.71
C TYR A 59 5.49 -0.94 -3.60
N LEU A 60 5.87 0.05 -2.79
CA LEU A 60 5.11 1.28 -2.58
C LEU A 60 5.36 2.33 -3.67
N GLY A 61 6.48 2.25 -4.39
CA GLY A 61 6.89 3.25 -5.38
C GLY A 61 7.28 4.56 -4.70
N ILE A 62 8.05 4.47 -3.61
CA ILE A 62 8.57 5.63 -2.89
C ILE A 62 9.75 6.20 -3.69
N GLU A 63 9.68 7.49 -4.00
CA GLU A 63 10.68 8.21 -4.78
C GLU A 63 11.32 9.33 -3.96
N VAL A 64 12.30 10.04 -4.54
CA VAL A 64 12.97 11.19 -3.89
C VAL A 64 11.96 12.29 -3.53
N ASP A 65 10.91 12.48 -4.34
CA ASP A 65 9.86 13.47 -4.08
C ASP A 65 9.12 13.23 -2.76
N ASP A 66 8.93 11.97 -2.34
CA ASP A 66 8.34 11.65 -1.04
C ASP A 66 9.21 12.15 0.12
N ALA A 67 10.54 12.15 -0.05
CA ALA A 67 11.47 12.64 0.97
C ALA A 67 11.48 14.18 1.02
N LEU A 68 11.36 14.84 -0.14
CA LEU A 68 11.24 16.29 -0.22
C LEU A 68 9.95 16.78 0.44
N GLU A 69 8.81 16.13 0.16
CA GLU A 69 7.52 16.44 0.80
C GLU A 69 7.62 16.37 2.33
N ILE A 70 8.29 15.33 2.86
CA ILE A 70 8.48 15.18 4.31
C ILE A 70 9.34 16.33 4.86
N SER A 71 10.38 16.73 4.14
CA SER A 71 11.25 17.83 4.55
C SER A 71 10.53 19.18 4.56
N GLU A 72 9.67 19.45 3.59
CA GLU A 72 8.90 20.70 3.50
C GLU A 72 7.87 20.83 4.62
N GLN A 73 7.31 19.72 5.09
CA GLN A 73 6.32 19.71 6.18
C GLN A 73 6.93 19.91 7.57
N ILE A 74 8.26 19.83 7.69
CA ILE A 74 8.97 20.01 8.96
C ILE A 74 9.55 21.44 8.98
N GLU A 75 8.79 22.37 9.56
CA GLU A 75 9.37 23.64 10.00
C GLU A 75 10.17 23.40 11.29
N ILE A 76 11.42 23.86 11.31
CA ILE A 76 12.32 23.84 12.48
C ILE A 76 12.32 25.23 13.12
#